data_AF-A0A5B7CKY6-F1
#
_entry.id   AF-A0A5B7CKY6-F1
#
_cell.length_a   1.000
_cell.length_b   1.000
_cell.length_c   1.000
_cell.angle_alpha   90.00
_cell.angle_beta   90.00
_cell.angle_gamma   90.00
#
_symmetry.space_group_name_H-M   'P 1'
#
loop_
_entity.id
_entity.type
_entity.pdbx_description
1 polymer ?
#
loop_
_entity_poly.entity_id
_entity_poly.type
_entity_poly.pdbx_seq_one_letter_code
_entity_poly.pdbx_strand_id
1 'polypeptide(L)'
;MDESGTTDAPQALALHVLQSLVLHSPLSPFLRPHLTSLTSTCLHAFASLSWAIRNAALQLFGSLVSSLVGQKKVRDDTSALNSLTTPEFVSRHPSLVQLLLSALSGDSECHTEGAAECRSTLTLMKLSHWPRNTIESLFLSEAPIRMDLLEICSDAILYEIKDCHCASWLLKCESCFWHHLEESILTPKAMAAILQFLTVIMEKVESAGSSIPTQGLAVLLSCMKGLQGSSATYAALVLLAHLMRHPANITEDILAAFAGVLSQHSHPTSSEDHRLAASVALKVAIKPIFTCHHQVSLTVRKQLVMSTVALLQDEDSLIRDTATGIVVALVTPSGAIQEHTPHSQPNPHPNLALFEFFRQLAFEAGVYVVSCKVFKLLCEVFGVSPELAYLLVWSEKGYGTVDEMG
;
A
#
# COMPACT_ATOMS: atom_id res chain seq x y z
N MET A 1 13.03 -43.01 24.59
CA MET A 1 13.86 -43.75 23.64
C MET A 1 12.93 -44.71 22.93
N ASP A 2 12.58 -44.41 21.69
CA ASP A 2 12.12 -45.41 20.72
C ASP A 2 13.02 -45.26 19.50
N GLU A 3 14.16 -45.96 19.55
CA GLU A 3 14.91 -46.31 18.36
C GLU A 3 14.22 -47.51 17.70
N SER A 4 13.55 -47.28 16.58
CA SER A 4 13.40 -48.30 15.54
C SER A 4 13.66 -47.62 14.19
N GLY A 5 14.57 -48.22 13.42
CA GLY A 5 15.40 -47.56 12.43
C GLY A 5 14.68 -47.14 11.15
N THR A 6 15.23 -46.10 10.52
CA THR A 6 15.64 -46.05 9.10
C THR A 6 14.86 -46.91 8.10
N THR A 7 13.55 -46.89 8.17
CA THR A 7 12.68 -47.42 7.14
C THR A 7 11.89 -46.22 6.66
N ASP A 8 12.29 -45.63 5.54
CA ASP A 8 11.49 -44.60 4.91
C ASP A 8 10.08 -45.16 4.74
N ALA A 9 9.09 -44.49 5.33
CA ALA A 9 7.71 -44.91 5.20
C ALA A 9 7.43 -45.13 3.70
N PRO A 10 6.79 -46.23 3.28
CA PRO A 10 6.60 -46.53 1.86
C PRO A 10 5.89 -45.39 1.11
N GLN A 11 5.10 -44.59 1.83
CA GLN A 11 4.50 -43.34 1.36
C GLN A 11 5.53 -42.25 1.05
N ALA A 12 6.54 -42.06 1.90
CA ALA A 12 7.63 -41.10 1.65
C ALA A 12 8.45 -41.51 0.42
N LEU A 13 8.74 -42.81 0.28
CA LEU A 13 9.40 -43.34 -0.92
C LEU A 13 8.54 -43.12 -2.18
N ALA A 14 7.23 -43.38 -2.11
CA ALA A 14 6.32 -43.13 -3.22
C ALA A 14 6.30 -41.65 -3.63
N LEU A 15 6.31 -40.73 -2.67
CA LEU A 15 6.38 -39.28 -2.93
C LEU A 15 7.70 -38.88 -3.60
N HIS A 16 8.84 -39.46 -3.22
CA HIS A 16 10.12 -39.23 -3.90
C HIS A 16 10.17 -39.80 -5.32
N VAL A 17 9.52 -40.96 -5.56
CA VAL A 17 9.37 -41.50 -6.92
C VAL A 17 8.53 -40.54 -7.77
N LEU A 18 7.40 -40.08 -7.26
CA LEU A 18 6.56 -39.09 -7.94
C LEU A 18 7.34 -37.79 -8.22
N GLN A 19 8.17 -37.33 -7.28
CA GLN A 19 9.01 -36.16 -7.46
C GLN A 19 10.00 -36.35 -8.61
N SER A 20 10.66 -37.51 -8.64
CA SER A 20 11.60 -37.85 -9.70
C SER A 20 10.91 -37.83 -11.07
N LEU A 21 9.71 -38.41 -11.16
CA LEU A 21 8.90 -38.37 -12.38
C LEU A 21 8.58 -36.94 -12.82
N VAL A 22 8.15 -36.08 -11.90
CA VAL A 22 7.84 -34.66 -12.18
C VAL A 22 9.07 -33.90 -12.69
N LEU A 23 10.26 -34.18 -12.13
CA LEU A 23 11.52 -33.55 -12.55
C LEU A 23 12.05 -34.09 -13.90
N HIS A 24 11.59 -35.26 -14.34
CA HIS A 24 11.97 -35.82 -15.64
C HIS A 24 11.24 -35.11 -16.78
N SER A 25 11.89 -34.10 -17.36
CA SER A 25 11.38 -33.28 -18.47
C SER A 25 10.71 -34.08 -19.62
N PRO A 26 11.24 -35.23 -20.09
CA PRO A 26 10.58 -36.00 -21.15
C PRO A 26 9.20 -36.56 -20.77
N LEU A 27 8.91 -36.72 -19.47
CA LEU A 27 7.62 -37.20 -18.97
C LEU A 27 6.61 -36.07 -18.73
N SER A 28 7.04 -34.80 -18.79
CA SER A 28 6.20 -33.63 -18.51
C SER A 28 4.86 -33.61 -19.29
N PRO A 29 4.81 -33.91 -20.62
CA PRO A 29 3.55 -33.94 -21.35
C PRO A 29 2.57 -34.99 -20.83
N PHE A 30 3.08 -36.13 -20.36
CA PHE A 30 2.29 -37.24 -19.84
C PHE A 30 1.83 -37.00 -18.40
N LEU A 31 2.61 -36.25 -17.61
CA LEU A 31 2.27 -35.91 -16.23
C LEU A 31 1.30 -34.73 -16.13
N ARG A 32 1.20 -33.89 -17.18
CA ARG A 32 0.34 -32.69 -17.20
C ARG A 32 -1.12 -32.93 -16.78
N PRO A 33 -1.81 -33.99 -17.23
CA PRO A 33 -3.18 -34.29 -16.79
C PRO A 33 -3.29 -34.67 -15.31
N HIS A 34 -2.19 -35.14 -14.72
CA HIS A 34 -2.13 -35.64 -13.34
C HIS A 34 -1.66 -34.58 -12.34
N LEU A 35 -1.22 -33.40 -12.78
CA LEU A 35 -0.66 -32.37 -11.89
C LEU A 35 -1.61 -32.00 -10.76
N THR A 36 -2.91 -31.83 -11.03
CA THR A 36 -3.89 -31.52 -9.98
C THR A 36 -3.97 -32.63 -8.93
N SER A 37 -4.01 -33.90 -9.35
CA SER A 37 -4.07 -35.05 -8.43
C SER A 37 -2.78 -35.19 -7.62
N LEU A 38 -1.63 -34.93 -8.25
CA LEU A 38 -0.34 -34.92 -7.56
C LEU A 38 -0.28 -33.81 -6.51
N THR A 39 -0.74 -32.60 -6.82
CA THR A 39 -0.79 -31.50 -5.86
C THR A 39 -1.77 -31.79 -4.71
N SER A 40 -2.95 -32.36 -5.01
CA SER A 40 -3.88 -32.82 -3.97
C SER A 40 -3.24 -33.86 -3.04
N THR A 41 -2.47 -34.79 -3.59
CA THR A 41 -1.74 -35.81 -2.81
C THR A 41 -0.70 -35.16 -1.90
N CYS A 42 0.04 -34.14 -2.38
CA CYS A 42 0.95 -33.37 -1.52
C CYS A 42 0.23 -32.70 -0.36
N LEU A 43 -0.92 -32.05 -0.63
CA LEU A 43 -1.65 -31.34 0.42
C LEU A 43 -2.14 -32.29 1.51
N HIS A 44 -2.68 -33.45 1.14
CA HIS A 44 -3.06 -34.48 2.10
C HIS A 44 -1.86 -35.01 2.89
N ALA A 45 -0.70 -35.15 2.24
CA ALA A 45 0.51 -35.65 2.89
C ALA A 45 1.11 -34.66 3.90
N PHE A 46 0.84 -33.36 3.78
CA PHE A 46 1.25 -32.38 4.79
C PHE A 46 0.54 -32.56 6.13
N ALA A 47 -0.67 -33.11 6.15
CA ALA A 47 -1.38 -33.44 7.39
C ALA A 47 -0.87 -34.73 8.07
N SER A 48 0.16 -35.39 7.51
CA SER A 48 0.72 -36.61 8.10
C SER A 48 1.47 -36.30 9.40
N LEU A 49 1.28 -37.13 10.43
CA LEU A 49 2.07 -37.06 11.67
C LEU A 49 3.54 -37.46 11.44
N SER A 50 3.86 -38.16 10.35
CA SER A 50 5.22 -38.57 10.00
C SER A 50 6.00 -37.44 9.36
N TRP A 51 7.09 -37.02 10.02
CA TRP A 51 8.01 -36.01 9.49
C TRP A 51 8.57 -36.39 8.11
N ALA A 52 8.90 -37.67 7.90
CA ALA A 52 9.45 -38.15 6.63
C ALA A 52 8.44 -37.97 5.47
N ILE A 53 7.16 -38.22 5.73
CA ILE A 53 6.09 -38.03 4.74
C ILE A 53 5.89 -36.54 4.44
N ARG A 54 5.86 -35.68 5.47
CA ARG A 54 5.75 -34.23 5.29
C ARG A 54 6.92 -33.66 4.47
N ASN A 55 8.15 -34.09 4.77
CA ASN A 55 9.34 -33.63 4.06
C ASN A 55 9.38 -34.13 2.60
N ALA A 56 9.01 -35.38 2.33
CA ALA A 56 8.89 -35.89 0.97
C ALA A 56 7.79 -35.16 0.17
N ALA A 57 6.66 -34.85 0.82
CA ALA A 57 5.59 -34.05 0.23
C ALA A 57 6.07 -32.62 -0.12
N LEU A 58 6.84 -31.98 0.77
CA LEU A 58 7.44 -30.64 0.55
C LEU A 58 8.32 -30.62 -0.69
N GLN A 59 9.15 -31.64 -0.87
CA GLN A 59 10.07 -31.74 -2.01
C GLN A 59 9.33 -32.01 -3.34
N LEU A 60 8.35 -32.91 -3.33
CA LEU A 60 7.46 -33.12 -4.48
C LEU A 60 6.72 -31.83 -4.84
N PHE A 61 6.17 -31.15 -3.84
CA PHE A 61 5.41 -29.92 -4.02
C PHE A 61 6.26 -28.79 -4.62
N GLY A 62 7.49 -28.56 -4.12
CA GLY A 62 8.41 -27.60 -4.73
C GLY A 62 8.73 -27.90 -6.20
N SER A 63 8.80 -29.18 -6.55
CA SER A 63 9.00 -29.63 -7.94
C SER A 63 7.75 -29.38 -8.80
N LEU A 64 6.56 -29.61 -8.25
CA LEU A 64 5.27 -29.36 -8.93
C LEU A 64 5.04 -27.88 -9.20
N VAL A 65 5.39 -26.97 -8.27
CA VAL A 65 5.24 -25.51 -8.46
C VAL A 65 5.95 -25.04 -9.72
N SER A 66 7.17 -25.52 -9.96
CA SER A 66 7.94 -25.19 -11.17
C SER A 66 7.28 -25.69 -12.46
N SER A 67 6.54 -26.80 -12.40
CA SER A 67 5.81 -27.38 -13.53
C SER A 67 4.45 -26.72 -13.76
N LEU A 68 3.82 -26.22 -12.70
CA LEU A 68 2.52 -25.54 -12.71
C LEU A 68 2.63 -24.08 -13.19
N VAL A 69 3.62 -23.35 -12.68
CA VAL A 69 3.83 -21.92 -12.99
C VAL A 69 4.73 -21.74 -14.23
N GLY A 70 5.52 -22.76 -14.57
CA GLY A 70 6.51 -22.73 -15.64
C GLY A 70 7.89 -22.33 -15.14
N GLN A 71 8.90 -22.47 -16.00
CA GLN A 71 10.28 -22.09 -15.68
C GLN A 71 10.47 -20.57 -15.77
N LYS A 72 11.31 -20.01 -14.88
CA LYS A 72 11.78 -18.63 -14.98
C LYS A 72 12.40 -18.41 -16.37
N LYS A 73 11.85 -17.47 -17.13
CA LYS A 73 12.37 -17.00 -18.42
C LYS A 73 13.56 -16.06 -18.25
N VAL A 74 13.68 -15.41 -17.09
CA VAL A 74 14.69 -14.39 -16.75
C VAL A 74 15.22 -14.64 -15.33
N ARG A 75 16.48 -14.28 -15.07
CA ARG A 75 17.14 -14.44 -13.76
C ARG A 75 16.52 -13.58 -12.63
N ASP A 76 15.82 -12.51 -12.98
CA ASP A 76 15.17 -11.62 -12.03
C ASP A 76 13.83 -12.20 -11.55
N ASP A 77 13.77 -12.54 -10.27
CA ASP A 77 12.61 -13.14 -9.60
C ASP A 77 11.39 -12.21 -9.60
N THR A 78 11.61 -10.89 -9.73
CA THR A 78 10.54 -9.89 -9.75
C THR A 78 9.95 -9.63 -11.14
N SER A 79 10.59 -10.12 -12.21
CA SER A 79 10.18 -9.87 -13.60
C SER A 79 8.78 -10.41 -13.95
N ALA A 80 7.95 -9.59 -14.60
CA ALA A 80 6.65 -9.97 -15.16
C ALA A 80 6.74 -10.98 -16.33
N LEU A 81 7.94 -11.15 -16.92
CA LEU A 81 8.17 -12.15 -17.97
C LEU A 81 8.20 -13.58 -17.41
N ASN A 82 8.43 -13.71 -16.10
CA ASN A 82 8.45 -14.97 -15.36
C ASN A 82 7.09 -15.37 -14.80
N SER A 83 6.07 -14.52 -14.89
CA SER A 83 4.74 -14.79 -14.35
C SER A 83 3.84 -15.48 -15.36
N LEU A 84 3.16 -16.53 -14.90
CA LEU A 84 1.92 -17.02 -15.48
C LEU A 84 0.79 -16.15 -14.93
N THR A 85 -0.07 -15.61 -15.80
CA THR A 85 -1.20 -14.80 -15.33
C THR A 85 -2.24 -15.68 -14.65
N THR A 86 -2.94 -15.17 -13.62
CA THR A 86 -3.98 -15.95 -12.92
C THR A 86 -5.07 -16.50 -13.86
N PRO A 87 -5.57 -15.75 -14.88
CA PRO A 87 -6.55 -16.30 -15.82
C PRO A 87 -5.99 -17.47 -16.63
N GLU A 88 -4.73 -17.40 -17.04
CA GLU A 88 -4.04 -18.47 -17.76
C GLU A 88 -3.87 -19.71 -16.86
N PHE A 89 -3.53 -19.53 -15.58
CA PHE A 89 -3.46 -20.62 -14.61
C PHE A 89 -4.83 -21.23 -14.31
N VAL A 90 -5.86 -20.42 -14.05
CA VAL A 90 -7.24 -20.86 -13.81
C VAL A 90 -7.77 -21.65 -15.01
N SER A 91 -7.48 -21.21 -16.24
CA SER A 91 -7.89 -21.92 -17.46
C SER A 91 -7.21 -23.30 -17.60
N ARG A 92 -5.97 -23.43 -17.11
CA ARG A 92 -5.19 -24.68 -17.19
C ARG A 92 -5.51 -25.64 -16.05
N HIS A 93 -5.81 -25.12 -14.86
CA HIS A 93 -5.94 -25.89 -13.63
C HIS A 93 -7.13 -25.44 -12.75
N PRO A 94 -8.37 -25.45 -13.25
CA PRO A 94 -9.52 -24.90 -12.53
C PRO A 94 -9.81 -25.63 -11.20
N SER A 95 -9.66 -26.95 -11.18
CA SER A 95 -9.84 -27.79 -9.98
C SER A 95 -8.74 -27.59 -8.93
N LEU A 96 -7.54 -27.21 -9.36
CA LEU A 96 -6.43 -26.94 -8.45
C LEU A 96 -6.62 -25.60 -7.72
N VAL A 97 -7.16 -24.60 -8.42
CA VAL A 97 -7.53 -23.32 -7.80
C VAL A 97 -8.52 -23.59 -6.69
N GLN A 98 -9.64 -24.27 -6.97
CA GLN A 98 -10.65 -24.62 -5.96
C GLN A 98 -10.06 -25.37 -4.75
N LEU A 99 -9.15 -26.30 -5.00
CA LEU A 99 -8.48 -27.06 -3.95
C LEU A 99 -7.56 -26.16 -3.09
N LEU A 100 -6.79 -25.27 -3.71
CA LEU A 100 -5.98 -24.29 -2.99
C LEU A 100 -6.86 -23.32 -2.18
N LEU A 101 -8.01 -22.90 -2.72
CA LEU A 101 -8.96 -22.05 -2.00
C LEU A 101 -9.57 -22.76 -0.81
N SER A 102 -9.98 -24.02 -0.98
CA SER A 102 -10.54 -24.83 0.12
C SER A 102 -9.53 -25.10 1.24
N ALA A 103 -8.25 -25.22 0.89
CA ALA A 103 -7.17 -25.34 1.88
C ALA A 103 -6.91 -24.00 2.62
N LEU A 104 -7.23 -22.87 1.99
CA LEU A 104 -7.16 -21.55 2.62
C LEU A 104 -8.41 -21.23 3.47
N SER A 105 -9.61 -21.53 2.97
CA SER A 105 -10.89 -21.22 3.64
C SER A 105 -11.09 -22.05 4.90
N GLY A 106 -10.41 -23.19 5.03
CA GLY A 106 -10.53 -24.06 6.21
C GLY A 106 -11.72 -25.01 6.15
N ASP A 107 -12.45 -25.05 5.03
CA ASP A 107 -13.54 -26.00 4.77
C ASP A 107 -13.05 -27.45 4.58
N SER A 108 -11.73 -27.62 4.45
CA SER A 108 -11.11 -28.93 4.31
C SER A 108 -10.71 -29.49 5.68
N GLU A 109 -10.94 -30.78 5.90
CA GLU A 109 -10.36 -31.59 7.00
C GLU A 109 -8.80 -31.56 7.03
N CYS A 110 -8.16 -30.81 6.13
CA CYS A 110 -6.72 -30.59 6.09
C CYS A 110 -6.27 -29.75 7.30
N HIS A 111 -5.79 -30.44 8.32
CA HIS A 111 -5.18 -29.84 9.51
C HIS A 111 -4.10 -28.80 9.17
N THR A 112 -3.98 -27.83 10.08
CA THR A 112 -3.22 -26.57 10.05
C THR A 112 -1.75 -26.64 9.59
N GLU A 113 -1.14 -27.82 9.54
CA GLU A 113 0.27 -28.00 9.18
C GLU A 113 0.54 -27.84 7.67
N GLY A 114 -0.39 -28.24 6.77
CA GLY A 114 -0.21 -28.08 5.31
C GLY A 114 -0.64 -26.74 4.73
N ALA A 115 -1.27 -25.91 5.55
CA ALA A 115 -1.68 -24.57 5.14
C ALA A 115 -0.47 -23.68 4.84
N ALA A 116 0.69 -23.88 5.51
CA ALA A 116 1.91 -23.08 5.27
C ALA A 116 2.50 -23.23 3.88
N GLU A 117 2.44 -24.45 3.36
CA GLU A 117 2.95 -24.81 2.05
C GLU A 117 1.97 -24.38 0.98
N CYS A 118 0.66 -24.54 1.21
CA CYS A 118 -0.37 -23.92 0.37
C CYS A 118 -0.16 -22.41 0.27
N ARG A 119 0.07 -21.74 1.41
CA ARG A 119 0.41 -20.32 1.50
C ARG A 119 1.64 -19.99 0.66
N SER A 120 2.73 -20.75 0.80
CA SER A 120 3.98 -20.53 0.06
C SER A 120 3.80 -20.69 -1.45
N THR A 121 3.01 -21.66 -1.91
CA THR A 121 2.70 -21.83 -3.34
C THR A 121 1.82 -20.73 -3.88
N LEU A 122 0.85 -20.27 -3.12
CA LEU A 122 0.03 -19.12 -3.52
C LEU A 122 0.83 -17.82 -3.52
N THR A 123 1.82 -17.64 -2.62
CA THR A 123 2.74 -16.49 -2.69
C THR A 123 3.71 -16.58 -3.88
N LEU A 124 4.16 -17.79 -4.22
CA LEU A 124 5.04 -18.03 -5.38
C LEU A 124 4.30 -17.88 -6.71
N MET A 125 3.01 -18.18 -6.72
CA MET A 125 2.12 -17.75 -7.78
C MET A 125 1.93 -16.24 -7.60
N LYS A 126 2.61 -15.42 -8.39
CA LYS A 126 2.23 -14.01 -8.50
C LYS A 126 0.84 -13.97 -9.10
N LEU A 127 -0.17 -14.08 -8.25
CA LEU A 127 -1.56 -14.21 -8.66
C LEU A 127 -2.12 -12.85 -9.11
N SER A 128 -1.37 -12.09 -9.89
CA SER A 128 -1.88 -10.93 -10.59
C SER A 128 -3.11 -11.36 -11.41
N HIS A 129 -4.25 -10.72 -11.15
CA HIS A 129 -5.54 -10.88 -11.86
C HIS A 129 -6.44 -12.07 -11.44
N TRP A 130 -6.71 -12.23 -10.14
CA TRP A 130 -7.80 -13.12 -9.72
C TRP A 130 -9.13 -12.69 -10.34
N PRO A 131 -9.98 -13.64 -10.78
CA PRO A 131 -11.33 -13.29 -11.22
C PRO A 131 -12.09 -12.60 -10.09
N ARG A 132 -12.76 -11.48 -10.39
CA ARG A 132 -13.56 -10.73 -9.41
C ARG A 132 -14.51 -11.62 -8.63
N ASN A 133 -15.23 -12.53 -9.29
CA ASN A 133 -16.18 -13.42 -8.63
C ASN A 133 -15.52 -14.31 -7.56
N THR A 134 -14.25 -14.65 -7.76
CA THR A 134 -13.46 -15.44 -6.81
C THR A 134 -13.01 -14.59 -5.62
N ILE A 135 -12.60 -13.34 -5.85
CA ILE A 135 -12.34 -12.38 -4.77
C ILE A 135 -13.64 -12.11 -4.01
N GLU A 136 -14.75 -11.83 -4.70
CA GLU A 136 -16.06 -11.62 -4.09
C GLU A 136 -16.49 -12.79 -3.21
N SER A 137 -16.38 -14.03 -3.71
CA SER A 137 -16.70 -15.21 -2.90
C SER A 137 -15.76 -15.31 -1.70
N LEU A 138 -14.44 -15.18 -1.90
CA LEU A 138 -13.47 -15.32 -0.82
C LEU A 138 -13.55 -14.24 0.27
N PHE A 139 -13.96 -13.02 -0.10
CA PHE A 139 -13.95 -11.86 0.79
C PHE A 139 -15.31 -11.59 1.43
N LEU A 140 -16.42 -11.96 0.77
CA LEU A 140 -17.77 -11.60 1.20
C LEU A 140 -18.64 -12.81 1.59
N SER A 141 -18.22 -14.06 1.31
CA SER A 141 -19.08 -15.21 1.61
C SER A 141 -19.05 -15.64 3.08
N GLU A 142 -17.93 -15.54 3.79
CA GLU A 142 -17.85 -15.93 5.20
C GLU A 142 -16.86 -15.06 6.00
N ALA A 143 -17.27 -14.64 7.19
CA ALA A 143 -16.43 -13.92 8.15
C ALA A 143 -15.59 -14.90 9.00
N PRO A 144 -14.36 -14.54 9.44
CA PRO A 144 -13.53 -13.38 9.07
C PRO A 144 -12.56 -13.69 7.92
N ILE A 145 -12.12 -12.65 7.19
CA ILE A 145 -11.04 -12.76 6.20
C ILE A 145 -9.81 -13.26 6.92
N ARG A 146 -9.36 -14.47 6.57
CA ARG A 146 -8.13 -15.00 7.13
C ARG A 146 -6.97 -14.08 6.75
N MET A 147 -6.24 -13.64 7.77
CA MET A 147 -5.07 -12.77 7.66
C MET A 147 -4.07 -13.24 6.61
N ASP A 148 -3.89 -14.55 6.54
CA ASP A 148 -3.06 -15.23 5.55
C ASP A 148 -3.49 -14.89 4.11
N LEU A 149 -4.80 -14.86 3.83
CA LEU A 149 -5.33 -14.57 2.50
C LEU A 149 -5.14 -13.10 2.14
N LEU A 150 -5.34 -12.21 3.12
CA LEU A 150 -5.19 -10.77 2.93
C LEU A 150 -3.73 -10.41 2.60
N GLU A 151 -2.76 -11.04 3.27
CA GLU A 151 -1.34 -10.85 2.96
C GLU A 151 -0.90 -11.47 1.64
N ILE A 152 -1.48 -12.61 1.24
CA ILE A 152 -1.10 -13.32 0.00
C ILE A 152 -1.69 -12.64 -1.23
N CYS A 153 -2.93 -12.15 -1.11
CA CYS A 153 -3.67 -11.62 -2.23
C CYS A 153 -3.68 -10.08 -2.27
N SER A 154 -2.90 -9.39 -1.42
CA SER A 154 -3.00 -7.94 -1.25
C SER A 154 -2.88 -7.18 -2.57
N ASP A 155 -1.89 -7.50 -3.37
CA ASP A 155 -1.63 -6.80 -4.62
C ASP A 155 -2.72 -7.07 -5.65
N ALA A 156 -3.26 -8.29 -5.67
CA ALA A 156 -4.36 -8.66 -6.58
C ALA A 156 -5.66 -7.97 -6.18
N ILE A 157 -5.94 -7.86 -4.89
CA ILE A 157 -7.12 -7.15 -4.38
C ILE A 157 -6.97 -5.65 -4.64
N LEU A 158 -5.80 -5.07 -4.37
CA LEU A 158 -5.52 -3.67 -4.68
C LEU A 158 -5.72 -3.40 -6.17
N TYR A 159 -5.24 -4.29 -7.04
CA TYR A 159 -5.44 -4.21 -8.47
C TYR A 159 -6.94 -4.22 -8.85
N GLU A 160 -7.71 -5.18 -8.34
CA GLU A 160 -9.14 -5.26 -8.63
C GLU A 160 -9.92 -4.07 -8.09
N ILE A 161 -9.62 -3.60 -6.86
CA ILE A 161 -10.22 -2.38 -6.31
C ILE A 161 -9.88 -1.19 -7.21
N LYS A 162 -8.62 -1.09 -7.68
CA LYS A 162 -8.13 -0.03 -8.56
C LYS A 162 -8.77 -0.04 -9.96
N ASP A 163 -9.21 -1.19 -10.44
CA ASP A 163 -9.94 -1.30 -11.72
C ASP A 163 -11.47 -1.37 -11.53
N CYS A 164 -11.96 -1.42 -10.29
CA CYS A 164 -13.39 -1.53 -10.03
C CYS A 164 -14.12 -0.21 -10.28
N HIS A 165 -15.30 -0.32 -10.91
CA HIS A 165 -16.27 0.75 -11.14
C HIS A 165 -17.58 0.56 -10.34
N CYS A 166 -17.70 -0.52 -9.56
CA CYS A 166 -18.91 -0.85 -8.82
C CYS A 166 -18.87 -0.26 -7.41
N ALA A 167 -19.47 0.93 -7.24
CA ALA A 167 -19.49 1.63 -5.95
C ALA A 167 -20.11 0.80 -4.81
N SER A 168 -21.20 0.07 -5.07
CA SER A 168 -21.88 -0.74 -4.04
C SER A 168 -21.02 -1.90 -3.51
N TRP A 169 -20.16 -2.47 -4.36
CA TRP A 169 -19.23 -3.51 -3.94
C TRP A 169 -18.09 -2.91 -3.10
N LEU A 170 -17.51 -1.80 -3.56
CA LEU A 170 -16.45 -1.09 -2.85
C LEU A 170 -16.87 -0.65 -1.43
N LEU A 171 -18.11 -0.18 -1.26
CA LEU A 171 -18.66 0.17 0.06
C LEU A 171 -18.85 -1.06 0.99
N LYS A 172 -19.17 -2.24 0.43
CA LYS A 172 -19.19 -3.49 1.22
C LYS A 172 -17.79 -3.88 1.67
N CYS A 173 -16.80 -3.77 0.77
CA CYS A 173 -15.41 -4.00 1.12
C CYS A 173 -14.93 -3.02 2.19
N GLU A 174 -15.29 -1.74 2.08
CA GLU A 174 -14.98 -0.72 3.09
C GLU A 174 -15.49 -1.12 4.48
N SER A 175 -16.78 -1.47 4.59
CA SER A 175 -17.38 -1.91 5.85
C SER A 175 -16.69 -3.15 6.42
N CYS A 176 -16.32 -4.11 5.56
CA CYS A 176 -15.61 -5.31 5.94
C CYS A 176 -14.21 -4.98 6.49
N PHE A 177 -13.45 -4.13 5.80
CA PHE A 177 -12.10 -3.74 6.21
C PHE A 177 -12.09 -2.96 7.52
N TRP A 178 -13.05 -2.07 7.74
CA TRP A 178 -13.20 -1.40 9.03
C TRP A 178 -13.44 -2.40 10.16
N HIS A 179 -14.31 -3.39 9.95
CA HIS A 179 -14.57 -4.43 10.96
C HIS A 179 -13.29 -5.19 11.33
N HIS A 180 -12.45 -5.54 10.35
CA HIS A 180 -11.18 -6.22 10.60
C HIS A 180 -10.17 -5.34 11.34
N LEU A 181 -10.13 -4.03 11.06
CA LEU A 181 -9.27 -3.10 11.80
C LEU A 181 -9.63 -2.98 13.28
N GLU A 182 -10.91 -3.16 13.62
CA GLU A 182 -11.38 -3.13 15.01
C GLU A 182 -10.97 -4.40 15.79
N GLU A 183 -10.74 -5.51 15.10
CA GLU A 183 -10.25 -6.74 15.71
C GLU A 183 -8.77 -6.59 16.11
N SER A 184 -8.48 -6.81 17.40
CA SER A 184 -7.19 -6.41 18.01
C SER A 184 -5.98 -7.31 17.69
N ILE A 185 -6.07 -8.22 16.71
CA ILE A 185 -5.06 -9.25 16.42
C ILE A 185 -4.58 -9.17 14.96
N LEU A 186 -4.17 -7.97 14.53
CA LEU A 186 -3.60 -7.78 13.19
C LEU A 186 -2.07 -7.72 13.22
N THR A 187 -1.41 -8.38 12.27
CA THR A 187 0.03 -8.17 12.03
C THR A 187 0.24 -6.75 11.47
N PRO A 188 1.41 -6.11 11.72
CA PRO A 188 1.76 -4.84 11.10
C PRO A 188 1.58 -4.78 9.57
N LYS A 189 1.89 -5.90 8.90
CA LYS A 189 1.81 -6.01 7.45
C LYS A 189 0.36 -6.07 6.95
N ALA A 190 -0.48 -6.87 7.60
CA ALA A 190 -1.89 -6.94 7.27
C ALA A 190 -2.62 -5.63 7.61
N MET A 191 -2.27 -5.00 8.74
CA MET A 191 -2.73 -3.66 9.08
C MET A 191 -2.44 -2.67 7.95
N ALA A 192 -1.18 -2.60 7.50
CA ALA A 192 -0.80 -1.72 6.39
C ALA A 192 -1.59 -2.02 5.10
N ALA A 193 -1.78 -3.31 4.76
CA ALA A 193 -2.55 -3.70 3.59
C ALA A 193 -4.03 -3.27 3.68
N ILE A 194 -4.67 -3.46 4.84
CA ILE A 194 -6.06 -3.03 5.06
C ILE A 194 -6.20 -1.51 4.91
N LEU A 195 -5.29 -0.75 5.51
CA LEU A 195 -5.26 0.70 5.42
C LEU A 195 -5.06 1.18 3.96
N GLN A 196 -4.23 0.48 3.19
CA GLN A 196 -4.05 0.76 1.76
C GLN A 196 -5.32 0.46 0.96
N PHE A 197 -6.02 -0.65 1.20
CA PHE A 197 -7.29 -0.92 0.51
C PHE A 197 -8.33 0.18 0.77
N LEU A 198 -8.50 0.57 2.04
CA LEU A 198 -9.40 1.66 2.42
C LEU A 198 -9.03 2.96 1.71
N THR A 199 -7.73 3.26 1.58
CA THR A 199 -7.25 4.44 0.86
C THR A 199 -7.69 4.42 -0.60
N VAL A 200 -7.47 3.31 -1.31
CA VAL A 200 -7.85 3.18 -2.73
C VAL A 200 -9.38 3.23 -2.90
N ILE A 201 -10.14 2.68 -1.96
CA ILE A 201 -11.61 2.78 -1.96
C ILE A 201 -12.04 4.26 -1.85
N MET A 202 -11.46 5.02 -0.92
CA MET A 202 -11.77 6.45 -0.73
C MET A 202 -11.30 7.34 -1.89
N GLU A 203 -10.28 6.92 -2.64
CA GLU A 203 -9.89 7.60 -3.87
C GLU A 203 -10.95 7.50 -4.96
N LYS A 204 -11.68 6.37 -5.01
CA LYS A 204 -12.63 6.06 -6.08
C LYS A 204 -14.08 6.39 -5.76
N VAL A 205 -14.46 6.30 -4.49
CA VAL A 205 -15.85 6.42 -4.07
C VAL A 205 -15.99 7.63 -3.17
N GLU A 206 -16.61 8.69 -3.68
CA GLU A 206 -16.79 9.95 -2.93
C GLU A 206 -17.61 9.77 -1.65
N SER A 207 -18.49 8.77 -1.58
CA SER A 207 -19.26 8.46 -0.38
C SER A 207 -18.51 7.59 0.63
N ALA A 208 -17.35 7.01 0.27
CA ALA A 208 -16.56 6.23 1.20
C ALA A 208 -15.95 7.13 2.27
N GLY A 209 -15.79 6.63 3.50
CA GLY A 209 -15.32 7.42 4.64
C GLY A 209 -16.38 8.36 5.24
N SER A 210 -17.63 8.34 4.77
CA SER A 210 -18.71 9.13 5.37
C SER A 210 -19.18 8.58 6.73
N SER A 211 -18.98 7.28 6.98
CA SER A 211 -19.40 6.59 8.20
C SER A 211 -18.25 5.79 8.80
N ILE A 212 -17.23 6.48 9.30
CA ILE A 212 -16.07 5.85 9.94
C ILE A 212 -16.47 5.40 11.34
N PRO A 213 -16.23 4.13 11.71
CA PRO A 213 -16.42 3.69 13.09
C PRO A 213 -15.44 4.39 14.05
N THR A 214 -15.92 4.77 15.23
CA THR A 214 -15.10 5.45 16.27
C THR A 214 -13.87 4.64 16.65
N GLN A 215 -13.99 3.32 16.72
CA GLN A 215 -12.88 2.42 17.04
C GLN A 215 -11.86 2.36 15.90
N GLY A 216 -12.31 2.32 14.63
CA GLY A 216 -11.44 2.42 13.46
C GLY A 216 -10.58 3.68 13.47
N LEU A 217 -11.16 4.83 13.84
CA LEU A 217 -10.41 6.08 13.96
C LEU A 217 -9.36 6.05 15.08
N ALA A 218 -9.67 5.42 16.22
CA ALA A 218 -8.69 5.22 17.29
C ALA A 218 -7.50 4.35 16.85
N VAL A 219 -7.76 3.30 16.05
CA VAL A 219 -6.72 2.45 15.46
C VAL A 219 -5.84 3.24 14.49
N LEU A 220 -6.42 4.09 13.64
CA LEU A 220 -5.67 4.97 12.74
C LEU A 220 -4.71 5.89 13.51
N LEU A 221 -5.22 6.58 14.53
CA LEU A 221 -4.42 7.50 15.34
C LEU A 221 -3.30 6.77 16.09
N SER A 222 -3.51 5.51 16.48
CA SER A 222 -2.49 4.66 17.08
C SER A 222 -1.40 4.28 16.06
N CYS A 223 -1.79 3.88 14.85
CA CYS A 223 -0.87 3.51 13.78
C CYS A 223 0.02 4.67 13.36
N MET A 224 -0.54 5.88 13.23
CA MET A 224 0.21 7.09 12.87
C MET A 224 1.30 7.47 13.88
N LYS A 225 1.16 7.08 15.14
CA LYS A 225 2.19 7.34 16.17
C LYS A 225 3.40 6.40 16.07
N GLY A 226 3.42 5.50 15.09
CA GLY A 226 4.55 4.59 14.85
C GLY A 226 4.49 3.28 15.62
N LEU A 227 3.41 3.02 16.37
CA LEU A 227 3.29 1.83 17.22
C LEU A 227 3.20 0.50 16.45
N GLN A 228 2.86 0.56 15.16
CA GLN A 228 2.64 -0.61 14.30
C GLN A 228 3.67 -0.73 13.15
N GLY A 229 4.80 -0.02 13.23
CA GLY A 229 5.86 -0.05 12.21
C GLY A 229 5.63 0.90 11.03
N SER A 230 6.69 1.18 10.26
CA SER A 230 6.73 2.25 9.25
C SER A 230 5.69 2.10 8.14
N SER A 231 5.45 0.87 7.67
CA SER A 231 4.46 0.59 6.61
C SER A 231 3.03 0.92 7.06
N ALA A 232 2.67 0.54 8.28
CA ALA A 232 1.36 0.86 8.86
C ALA A 232 1.23 2.35 9.15
N THR A 233 2.29 3.00 9.63
CA THR A 233 2.34 4.46 9.81
C THR A 233 2.07 5.19 8.50
N TYR A 234 2.78 4.81 7.43
CA TYR A 234 2.61 5.38 6.09
C TYR A 234 1.15 5.24 5.63
N ALA A 235 0.62 4.02 5.66
CA ALA A 235 -0.73 3.75 5.19
C ALA A 235 -1.80 4.48 6.01
N ALA A 236 -1.64 4.56 7.33
CA ALA A 236 -2.56 5.27 8.21
C ALA A 236 -2.54 6.78 7.96
N LEU A 237 -1.36 7.36 7.74
CA LEU A 237 -1.21 8.80 7.50
C LEU A 237 -1.86 9.22 6.17
N VAL A 238 -1.67 8.42 5.12
CA VAL A 238 -2.29 8.66 3.80
C VAL A 238 -3.81 8.46 3.88
N LEU A 239 -4.29 7.40 4.54
CA LEU A 239 -5.72 7.17 4.71
C LEU A 239 -6.39 8.34 5.46
N LEU A 240 -5.79 8.80 6.56
CA LEU A 240 -6.32 9.94 7.31
C LEU A 240 -6.29 11.23 6.46
N ALA A 241 -5.31 11.40 5.57
CA ALA A 241 -5.28 12.52 4.64
C ALA A 241 -6.48 12.52 3.67
N HIS A 242 -6.92 11.35 3.19
CA HIS A 242 -8.13 11.25 2.36
C HIS A 242 -9.40 11.58 3.16
N LEU A 243 -9.44 11.19 4.43
CA LEU A 243 -10.55 11.50 5.33
C LEU A 243 -10.74 13.00 5.58
N MET A 244 -9.70 13.82 5.39
CA MET A 244 -9.81 15.29 5.51
C MET A 244 -10.81 15.91 4.54
N ARG A 245 -11.21 15.19 3.48
CA ARG A 245 -12.29 15.59 2.56
C ARG A 245 -13.68 15.55 3.20
N HIS A 246 -13.85 14.85 4.32
CA HIS A 246 -15.13 14.65 5.01
C HIS A 246 -15.14 15.41 6.35
N PRO A 247 -15.53 16.70 6.37
CA PRO A 247 -15.44 17.53 7.57
C PRO A 247 -16.31 17.05 8.73
N ALA A 248 -17.39 16.30 8.46
CA ALA A 248 -18.29 15.78 9.49
C ALA A 248 -17.61 14.82 10.49
N ASN A 249 -16.53 14.14 10.08
CA ASN A 249 -15.88 13.10 10.87
C ASN A 249 -14.56 13.54 11.51
N ILE A 250 -14.13 14.78 11.27
CA ILE A 250 -12.81 15.26 11.65
C ILE A 250 -12.96 16.41 12.64
N THR A 251 -12.54 16.16 13.89
CA THR A 251 -12.50 17.17 14.95
C THR A 251 -11.17 17.93 14.93
N GLU A 252 -11.13 19.09 15.60
CA GLU A 252 -9.89 19.87 15.76
C GLU A 252 -8.78 19.05 16.46
N ASP A 253 -9.13 18.17 17.41
CA ASP A 253 -8.16 17.30 18.08
C ASP A 253 -7.50 16.31 17.11
N ILE A 254 -8.27 15.79 16.15
CA ILE A 254 -7.75 14.88 15.11
C ILE A 254 -6.86 15.66 14.15
N LEU A 255 -7.25 16.87 13.76
CA LEU A 255 -6.42 17.76 12.93
C LEU A 255 -5.10 18.12 13.63
N ALA A 256 -5.15 18.42 14.92
CA ALA A 256 -3.97 18.71 15.73
C ALA A 256 -3.05 17.48 15.86
N ALA A 257 -3.62 16.29 16.06
CA ALA A 257 -2.85 15.05 16.07
C ALA A 257 -2.18 14.78 14.73
N PHE A 258 -2.92 14.96 13.62
CA PHE A 258 -2.40 14.79 12.26
C PHE A 258 -1.28 15.78 11.94
N ALA A 259 -1.47 17.07 12.21
CA ALA A 259 -0.46 18.09 11.99
C ALA A 259 0.78 17.91 12.88
N GLY A 260 0.60 17.43 14.12
CA GLY A 260 1.70 17.08 15.00
C GLY A 260 2.57 15.94 14.45
N VAL A 261 1.94 14.86 13.97
CA VAL A 261 2.66 13.73 13.35
C VAL A 261 3.37 14.18 12.06
N LEU A 262 2.71 14.97 11.22
CA LEU A 262 3.33 15.51 10.01
C LEU A 262 4.55 16.36 10.33
N SER A 263 4.47 17.24 11.33
CA SER A 263 5.60 18.07 11.76
C SER A 263 6.77 17.25 12.28
N GLN A 264 6.51 16.12 12.95
CA GLN A 264 7.54 15.20 13.39
C GLN A 264 8.17 14.45 12.20
N HIS A 265 7.33 13.96 11.28
CA HIS A 265 7.75 13.15 10.15
C HIS A 265 8.42 13.95 9.04
N SER A 266 8.13 15.24 8.91
CA SER A 266 8.79 16.15 7.95
C SER A 266 10.17 16.63 8.40
N HIS A 267 10.59 16.32 9.62
CA HIS A 267 11.89 16.78 10.12
C HIS A 267 13.04 16.08 9.38
N PRO A 268 14.16 16.77 9.05
CA PRO A 268 15.28 16.17 8.31
C PRO A 268 15.89 14.94 8.97
N THR A 269 15.80 14.83 10.31
CA THR A 269 16.30 13.67 11.08
C THR A 269 15.33 12.48 11.10
N SER A 270 14.12 12.63 10.57
CA SER A 270 13.17 11.53 10.41
C SER A 270 13.65 10.59 9.30
N SER A 271 13.19 9.35 9.26
CA SER A 271 13.55 8.43 8.17
C SER A 271 12.97 8.89 6.84
N GLU A 272 13.62 8.50 5.74
CA GLU A 272 13.15 8.80 4.38
C GLU A 272 11.70 8.32 4.15
N ASP A 273 11.38 7.10 4.58
CA ASP A 273 10.01 6.55 4.51
C ASP A 273 8.97 7.44 5.20
N HIS A 274 9.28 7.99 6.39
CA HIS A 274 8.36 8.86 7.12
C HIS A 274 8.24 10.23 6.46
N ARG A 275 9.35 10.79 5.94
CA ARG A 275 9.32 12.07 5.21
C ARG A 275 8.53 11.94 3.91
N LEU A 276 8.69 10.83 3.19
CA LEU A 276 7.88 10.51 2.00
C LEU A 276 6.40 10.33 2.37
N ALA A 277 6.08 9.63 3.45
CA ALA A 277 4.72 9.50 3.97
C ALA A 277 4.08 10.88 4.22
N ALA A 278 4.80 11.76 4.91
CA ALA A 278 4.34 13.10 5.23
C ALA A 278 4.08 13.94 3.96
N SER A 279 4.98 13.83 2.97
CA SER A 279 4.84 14.50 1.68
C SER A 279 3.61 14.04 0.90
N VAL A 280 3.38 12.73 0.80
CA VAL A 280 2.19 12.17 0.14
C VAL A 280 0.91 12.58 0.88
N ALA A 281 0.89 12.46 2.21
CA ALA A 281 -0.27 12.81 3.01
C ALA A 281 -0.61 14.31 2.92
N LEU A 282 0.38 15.20 3.00
CA LEU A 282 0.15 16.65 2.85
C LEU A 282 -0.40 17.01 1.47
N LYS A 283 0.12 16.38 0.40
CA LYS A 283 -0.37 16.61 -0.97
C LYS A 283 -1.86 16.34 -1.11
N VAL A 284 -2.38 15.34 -0.40
CA VAL A 284 -3.80 14.98 -0.41
C VAL A 284 -4.61 15.85 0.55
N ALA A 285 -4.11 16.08 1.76
CA ALA A 285 -4.87 16.69 2.85
C ALA A 285 -4.92 18.22 2.83
N ILE A 286 -3.85 18.89 2.36
CA ILE A 286 -3.67 20.32 2.63
C ILE A 286 -4.84 21.14 2.09
N LYS A 287 -5.25 20.90 0.84
CA LYS A 287 -6.32 21.66 0.20
C LYS A 287 -7.66 21.42 0.89
N PRO A 288 -8.12 20.16 1.09
CA PRO A 288 -9.32 19.89 1.90
C PRO A 288 -9.30 20.58 3.27
N ILE A 289 -8.16 20.58 3.98
CA ILE A 289 -8.03 21.24 5.28
C ILE A 289 -8.30 22.75 5.15
N PHE A 290 -7.67 23.44 4.19
CA PHE A 290 -7.86 24.88 4.01
C PHE A 290 -9.24 25.25 3.43
N THR A 291 -9.86 24.39 2.62
CA THR A 291 -11.14 24.69 1.95
C THR A 291 -12.37 24.25 2.76
N CYS A 292 -12.32 23.10 3.42
CA CYS A 292 -13.49 22.48 4.05
C CYS A 292 -13.54 22.71 5.57
N HIS A 293 -12.42 23.08 6.21
CA HIS A 293 -12.33 23.25 7.65
C HIS A 293 -12.12 24.73 8.01
N HIS A 294 -13.20 25.48 8.12
CA HIS A 294 -13.12 26.93 8.35
C HIS A 294 -12.61 27.32 9.75
N GLN A 295 -12.66 26.40 10.71
CA GLN A 295 -12.32 26.67 12.12
C GLN A 295 -10.94 26.13 12.56
N VAL A 296 -10.09 25.68 11.62
CA VAL A 296 -8.75 25.16 11.97
C VAL A 296 -7.93 26.23 12.68
N SER A 297 -7.39 25.87 13.84
CA SER A 297 -6.58 26.76 14.67
C SER A 297 -5.32 27.22 13.94
N LEU A 298 -4.83 28.41 14.33
CA LEU A 298 -3.59 28.97 13.78
C LEU A 298 -2.39 28.05 14.01
N THR A 299 -2.35 27.34 15.15
CA THR A 299 -1.30 26.39 15.49
C THR A 299 -1.22 25.24 14.48
N VAL A 300 -2.36 24.63 14.16
CA VAL A 300 -2.43 23.54 13.18
C VAL A 300 -2.04 24.02 11.79
N ARG A 301 -2.58 25.17 11.35
CA ARG A 301 -2.20 25.78 10.06
C ARG A 301 -0.69 26.01 9.97
N LYS A 302 -0.09 26.57 11.02
CA LYS A 302 1.34 26.81 11.10
C LYS A 302 2.14 25.52 10.97
N GLN A 303 1.75 24.47 11.69
CA GLN A 303 2.43 23.17 11.59
C GLN A 303 2.38 22.58 10.18
N LEU A 304 1.22 22.63 9.51
CA LEU A 304 1.07 22.13 8.13
C LEU A 304 1.92 22.92 7.13
N VAL A 305 1.94 24.25 7.25
CA VAL A 305 2.78 25.13 6.41
C VAL A 305 4.26 24.83 6.63
N MET A 306 4.70 24.75 7.89
CA MET A 306 6.11 24.46 8.19
C MET A 306 6.53 23.07 7.74
N SER A 307 5.66 22.07 7.88
CA SER A 307 5.92 20.72 7.38
C SER A 307 6.07 20.70 5.85
N THR A 308 5.25 21.48 5.14
CA THR A 308 5.34 21.62 3.68
C THR A 308 6.66 22.26 3.26
N VAL A 309 7.08 23.34 3.94
CA VAL A 309 8.36 24.01 3.68
C VAL A 309 9.53 23.04 3.90
N ALA A 310 9.53 22.30 5.02
CA ALA A 310 10.59 21.34 5.32
C ALA A 310 10.73 20.27 4.23
N LEU A 311 9.62 19.75 3.71
CA LEU A 311 9.61 18.72 2.66
C LEU A 311 10.00 19.26 1.28
N LEU A 312 9.65 20.50 0.96
CA LEU A 312 10.12 21.16 -0.28
C LEU A 312 11.64 21.35 -0.29
N GLN A 313 12.26 21.37 0.90
CA GLN A 313 13.70 21.51 1.11
C GLN A 313 14.40 20.19 1.43
N ASP A 314 13.71 19.05 1.32
CA ASP A 314 14.30 17.74 1.64
C ASP A 314 15.53 17.46 0.77
N GLU A 315 16.48 16.67 1.26
CA GLU A 315 17.68 16.28 0.51
C GLU A 315 17.36 15.23 -0.57
N ASP A 316 16.31 14.44 -0.36
CA ASP A 316 15.86 13.44 -1.32
C ASP A 316 15.01 14.06 -2.45
N SER A 317 15.30 13.68 -3.70
CA SER A 317 14.58 14.21 -4.86
C SER A 317 13.14 13.75 -4.95
N LEU A 318 12.84 12.50 -4.59
CA LEU A 318 11.48 11.95 -4.67
C LEU A 318 10.56 12.64 -3.65
N ILE A 319 11.06 12.90 -2.45
CA ILE A 319 10.33 13.63 -1.41
C ILE A 319 10.03 15.06 -1.86
N ARG A 320 11.04 15.77 -2.39
CA ARG A 320 10.88 17.13 -2.93
C ARG A 320 9.88 17.16 -4.08
N ASP A 321 10.02 16.26 -5.05
CA ASP A 321 9.12 16.19 -6.21
C ASP A 321 7.68 15.92 -5.78
N THR A 322 7.48 15.04 -4.79
CA THR A 322 6.15 14.81 -4.20
C THR A 322 5.62 16.09 -3.52
N ALA A 323 6.49 16.80 -2.79
CA ALA A 323 6.13 18.02 -2.08
C ALA A 323 5.77 19.18 -3.02
N THR A 324 6.40 19.26 -4.20
CA THR A 324 5.99 20.24 -5.22
C THR A 324 4.54 20.03 -5.68
N GLY A 325 4.05 18.79 -5.64
CA GLY A 325 2.66 18.45 -5.93
C GLY A 325 1.67 19.04 -4.92
N ILE A 326 2.11 19.37 -3.69
CA ILE A 326 1.30 20.07 -2.66
C ILE A 326 0.92 21.46 -3.18
N VAL A 327 1.88 22.15 -3.79
CA VAL A 327 1.70 23.50 -4.34
C VAL A 327 0.76 23.47 -5.52
N VAL A 328 0.94 22.49 -6.43
CA VAL A 328 0.03 22.28 -7.56
C VAL A 328 -1.40 22.04 -7.05
N ALA A 329 -1.58 21.23 -6.01
CA ALA A 329 -2.89 20.94 -5.45
C ALA A 329 -3.58 22.20 -4.89
N LEU A 330 -2.84 23.09 -4.23
CA LEU A 330 -3.35 24.36 -3.69
C LEU A 330 -3.70 25.38 -4.79
N VAL A 331 -2.86 25.49 -5.83
CA VAL A 331 -3.05 26.49 -6.89
C VAL A 331 -4.14 26.08 -7.88
N THR A 332 -4.35 24.77 -8.11
CA THR A 332 -5.35 24.29 -9.09
C THR A 332 -6.76 24.56 -8.57
N PRO A 333 -7.65 25.28 -9.29
CA PRO A 333 -9.01 25.55 -8.83
C PRO A 333 -9.84 24.26 -8.69
N SER A 334 -10.63 24.15 -7.62
CA SER A 334 -11.56 23.03 -7.41
C SER A 334 -12.62 23.03 -8.53
N GLY A 335 -12.55 22.05 -9.44
CA GLY A 335 -13.50 21.92 -10.56
C GLY A 335 -12.86 21.88 -11.95
N ALA A 336 -11.55 22.09 -12.08
CA ALA A 336 -10.85 21.77 -13.32
C ALA A 336 -10.80 20.24 -13.47
N ILE A 337 -11.60 19.69 -14.39
CA ILE A 337 -11.50 18.30 -14.82
C ILE A 337 -10.04 18.09 -15.23
N GLN A 338 -9.34 17.14 -14.59
CA GLN A 338 -8.14 16.56 -15.17
C GLN A 338 -8.59 15.85 -16.44
N GLU A 339 -8.70 16.57 -17.55
CA GLU A 339 -8.63 15.93 -18.85
C GLU A 339 -7.32 15.16 -18.85
N HIS A 340 -7.41 13.85 -19.09
CA HIS A 340 -6.25 12.99 -19.33
C HIS A 340 -5.53 13.46 -20.61
N THR A 341 -4.85 14.59 -20.56
CA THR A 341 -3.78 14.88 -21.50
C THR A 341 -2.60 14.00 -21.11
N PRO A 342 -2.07 13.16 -22.02
CA PRO A 342 -1.00 12.19 -21.73
C PRO A 342 0.36 12.84 -21.42
N HIS A 343 0.41 14.16 -21.26
CA HIS A 343 1.55 14.90 -20.77
C HIS A 343 1.17 15.54 -19.43
N SER A 344 1.46 14.83 -18.33
CA SER A 344 1.58 15.44 -17.01
C SER A 344 2.52 16.64 -17.14
N GLN A 345 2.05 17.86 -16.87
CA GLN A 345 2.96 18.99 -16.78
C GLN A 345 4.07 18.63 -15.79
N PRO A 346 5.35 18.81 -16.15
CA PRO A 346 6.44 18.51 -15.23
C PRO A 346 6.25 19.34 -13.97
N ASN A 347 6.40 18.69 -12.81
CA ASN A 347 6.37 19.38 -11.53
C ASN A 347 7.34 20.56 -11.56
N PRO A 348 6.96 21.72 -11.00
CA PRO A 348 7.85 22.87 -10.96
C PRO A 348 9.11 22.53 -10.17
N HIS A 349 10.25 23.12 -10.57
CA HIS A 349 11.50 23.00 -9.80
C HIS A 349 11.24 23.36 -8.32
N PRO A 350 11.85 22.67 -7.32
CA PRO A 350 11.54 22.89 -5.90
C PRO A 350 11.57 24.35 -5.44
N ASN A 351 12.56 25.13 -5.89
CA ASN A 351 12.64 26.58 -5.60
C ASN A 351 11.44 27.37 -6.15
N LEU A 352 10.97 27.04 -7.36
CA LEU A 352 9.79 27.64 -7.97
C LEU A 352 8.52 27.20 -7.22
N ALA A 353 8.44 25.91 -6.84
CA ALA A 353 7.34 25.40 -6.02
C ALA A 353 7.25 26.14 -4.68
N LEU A 354 8.38 26.38 -4.02
CA LEU A 354 8.44 27.10 -2.76
C LEU A 354 7.99 28.57 -2.93
N PHE A 355 8.43 29.25 -3.99
CA PHE A 355 7.94 30.59 -4.32
C PHE A 355 6.41 30.61 -4.55
N GLU A 356 5.91 29.70 -5.38
CA GLU A 356 4.49 29.59 -5.70
C GLU A 356 3.63 29.23 -4.48
N PHE A 357 4.16 28.40 -3.57
CA PHE A 357 3.50 28.07 -2.30
C PHE A 357 3.28 29.32 -1.45
N PHE A 358 4.32 30.12 -1.25
CA PHE A 358 4.21 31.36 -0.50
C PHE A 358 3.33 32.40 -1.21
N ARG A 359 3.33 32.42 -2.54
CA ARG A 359 2.42 33.25 -3.34
C ARG A 359 0.96 32.89 -3.10
N GLN A 360 0.65 31.60 -3.08
CA GLN A 360 -0.71 31.11 -2.82
C GLN A 360 -1.15 31.42 -1.38
N LEU A 361 -0.28 31.22 -0.38
CA LEU A 361 -0.58 31.58 1.01
C LEU A 361 -0.84 33.08 1.20
N ALA A 362 -0.04 33.93 0.54
CA ALA A 362 -0.25 35.38 0.55
C ALA A 362 -1.60 35.76 -0.09
N PHE A 363 -1.95 35.13 -1.22
CA PHE A 363 -3.24 35.35 -1.87
C PHE A 363 -4.42 34.97 -0.95
N GLU A 364 -4.37 33.81 -0.30
CA GLU A 364 -5.41 33.39 0.67
C GLU A 364 -5.48 34.31 1.89
N ALA A 365 -4.37 34.92 2.29
CA ALA A 365 -4.32 35.93 3.34
C ALA A 365 -4.78 37.33 2.89
N GLY A 366 -5.21 37.49 1.62
CA GLY A 366 -5.63 38.78 1.06
C GLY A 366 -4.48 39.74 0.72
N VAL A 367 -3.26 39.23 0.59
CA VAL A 367 -2.05 39.99 0.29
C VAL A 367 -1.67 39.81 -1.18
N TYR A 368 -2.03 40.80 -2.00
CA TYR A 368 -1.89 40.74 -3.47
C TYR A 368 -0.48 41.00 -4.01
N VAL A 369 0.48 41.35 -3.14
CA VAL A 369 1.87 41.62 -3.52
C VAL A 369 2.80 40.90 -2.56
N VAL A 370 3.44 39.81 -3.00
CA VAL A 370 4.51 39.16 -2.23
C VAL A 370 5.80 39.95 -2.43
N SER A 371 5.96 41.02 -1.65
CA SER A 371 7.24 41.72 -1.53
C SER A 371 8.14 41.02 -0.49
N CYS A 372 9.45 41.30 -0.49
CA CYS A 372 10.35 40.82 0.58
C CYS A 372 9.85 41.16 1.99
N LYS A 373 9.05 42.22 2.16
CA LYS A 373 8.42 42.58 3.44
C LYS A 373 7.24 41.68 3.80
N VAL A 374 6.44 41.27 2.83
CA VAL A 374 5.35 40.28 3.02
C VAL A 374 5.94 38.90 3.25
N PHE A 375 7.00 38.54 2.54
CA PHE A 375 7.74 37.30 2.79
C PHE A 375 8.36 37.30 4.18
N LYS A 376 9.00 38.41 4.60
CA LYS A 376 9.50 38.57 5.97
C LYS A 376 8.38 38.51 7.01
N LEU A 377 7.21 39.08 6.73
CA LEU A 377 6.04 39.00 7.61
C LEU A 377 5.50 37.56 7.69
N LEU A 378 5.44 36.83 6.57
CA LEU A 378 5.11 35.41 6.54
C LEU A 378 6.17 34.59 7.31
N CYS A 379 7.46 34.89 7.16
CA CYS A 379 8.53 34.29 7.96
C CYS A 379 8.42 34.64 9.45
N GLU A 380 8.01 35.85 9.82
CA GLU A 380 7.80 36.28 11.21
C GLU A 380 6.54 35.64 11.82
N VAL A 381 5.47 35.49 11.05
CA VAL A 381 4.20 34.85 11.46
C VAL A 381 4.35 33.32 11.54
N PHE A 382 5.04 32.72 10.58
CA PHE A 382 5.23 31.26 10.48
C PHE A 382 6.55 30.77 11.10
N GLY A 383 7.46 31.66 11.49
CA GLY A 383 8.74 31.30 12.14
C GLY A 383 9.77 30.67 11.20
N VAL A 384 9.76 31.03 9.92
CA VAL A 384 10.72 30.55 8.91
C VAL A 384 12.02 31.37 9.02
N SER A 385 13.20 30.74 8.92
CA SER A 385 14.47 31.44 9.14
C SER A 385 14.73 32.56 8.11
N PRO A 386 15.36 33.68 8.51
CA PRO A 386 15.65 34.79 7.60
C PRO A 386 16.57 34.43 6.42
N GLU A 387 17.40 33.38 6.54
CA GLU A 387 18.27 32.92 5.45
C GLU A 387 17.47 32.40 4.24
N LEU A 388 16.30 31.82 4.49
CA LEU A 388 15.38 31.28 3.49
C LEU A 388 14.73 32.37 2.64
N ALA A 389 14.47 33.54 3.24
CA ALA A 389 14.02 34.74 2.55
C ALA A 389 15.09 35.27 1.58
N TYR A 390 16.38 35.09 1.92
CA TYR A 390 17.50 35.56 1.11
C TYR A 390 17.69 34.72 -0.16
N LEU A 391 17.52 33.40 -0.06
CA LEU A 391 17.64 32.46 -1.20
C LEU A 391 16.55 32.65 -2.27
N LEU A 392 15.34 33.09 -1.89
CA LEU A 392 14.23 33.31 -2.84
C LEU A 392 14.32 34.65 -3.56
N VAL A 393 14.82 35.70 -2.89
CA VAL A 393 15.16 36.98 -3.52
C VAL A 393 16.23 36.80 -4.60
N TRP A 394 17.12 35.81 -4.43
CA TRP A 394 18.09 35.43 -5.44
C TRP A 394 17.43 34.78 -6.68
N SER A 395 16.28 34.12 -6.53
CA SER A 395 15.55 33.53 -7.67
C SER A 395 14.71 34.54 -8.48
N GLU A 396 14.24 35.63 -7.86
CA GLU A 396 13.60 36.75 -8.57
C GLU A 396 14.59 37.50 -9.48
N LYS A 397 15.87 37.51 -9.12
CA LYS A 397 16.98 38.03 -9.94
C LYS A 397 17.67 36.87 -10.67
N GLY A 398 16.93 36.18 -11.55
CA GLY A 398 17.44 35.00 -12.26
C GLY A 398 18.83 35.20 -12.87
N TYR A 399 19.68 34.17 -12.80
CA TYR A 399 20.95 33.95 -13.55
C TYR A 399 21.60 35.21 -14.17
N GLY A 400 21.81 36.24 -13.36
CA GLY A 400 22.55 37.44 -13.72
C GLY A 400 24.00 37.25 -13.31
N THR A 401 24.91 37.37 -14.27
CA THR A 401 26.36 37.29 -14.13
C THR A 401 26.91 38.06 -12.92
N VAL A 402 27.94 37.49 -12.30
CA VAL A 402 28.64 37.90 -11.06
C VAL A 402 29.31 39.29 -11.11
N ASP A 403 29.03 40.16 -12.07
CA ASP A 403 29.84 41.36 -12.32
C ASP A 403 29.29 42.70 -11.80
N GLU A 404 28.22 42.74 -11.02
CA GLU A 404 27.73 44.00 -10.44
C GLU A 404 27.45 43.90 -8.95
N MET A 405 28.53 43.93 -8.14
CA MET A 405 28.49 44.42 -6.75
C MET A 405 29.75 45.24 -6.45
N GLY A 406 29.63 46.54 -6.68
CA GLY A 406 30.25 47.56 -5.83
C GLY A 406 29.27 48.04 -4.76
#